data_AF-A0A8D2DUA3-F1
#
_entry.id   AF-A0A8D2DUA3-F1
#
_cell.length_a   1.000
_cell.length_b   1.000
_cell.length_c   1.000
_cell.angle_alpha   90.00
_cell.angle_beta   90.00
_cell.angle_gamma   90.00
#
_symmetry.space_group_name_H-M   'P 1'
#
loop_
_entity.id
_entity.type
_entity.pdbx_description
1 polymer ?
#
loop_
_entity_poly.entity_id
_entity_poly.type
_entity_poly.pdbx_seq_one_letter_code
_entity_poly.pdbx_strand_id
1 'polypeptide(L)'
;MDPVGQTTLLLTSYLGNAALPLYAFRKFFLSLSLRLSTQGCSPPPRIAHGHYTYVSGYLSLTTVVQYECQEGYALVGAAEISCRFSGWSSPAPQCKALCLKPKTPNGKLSVEKDQYISPEAVTIQCDPGYRMIGSPRISCSENRSWNPAVPKCEREAPEDRDIVLAGKNLLQCLPSPRDSKVALELHKLSLEIEKLERERDKERHI
;
A
#
# COMPACT_ATOMS: atom_id res chain seq x y z
N MET A 1 69.68 65.98 3.38
CA MET A 1 69.23 67.35 3.08
C MET A 1 67.94 67.57 3.86
N ASP A 2 68.09 68.11 5.07
CA ASP A 2 67.15 68.95 5.82
C ASP A 2 66.58 70.09 4.93
N PRO A 3 65.51 70.84 5.32
CA PRO A 3 65.13 71.26 6.69
C PRO A 3 63.61 71.13 7.00
N VAL A 4 63.13 71.03 8.24
CA VAL A 4 63.21 71.90 9.45
C VAL A 4 62.59 73.29 9.25
N GLY A 5 61.51 73.55 9.99
CA GLY A 5 60.91 74.86 10.27
C GLY A 5 59.63 74.65 11.09
N GLN A 6 59.72 74.57 12.43
CA GLN A 6 59.34 75.64 13.38
C GLN A 6 57.88 76.14 13.18
N THR A 7 57.01 76.24 14.19
CA THR A 7 57.22 77.01 15.43
C THR A 7 56.11 76.69 16.46
N THR A 8 56.51 76.22 17.65
CA THR A 8 56.09 76.59 19.03
C THR A 8 54.64 76.96 19.45
N LEU A 9 54.19 76.21 20.48
CA LEU A 9 53.64 76.62 21.81
C LEU A 9 52.20 77.21 21.84
N LEU A 10 51.29 76.95 22.80
CA LEU A 10 51.36 76.78 24.27
C LEU A 10 50.10 76.06 24.83
N LEU A 11 50.31 75.30 25.92
CA LEU A 11 49.51 75.19 27.17
C LEU A 11 47.99 74.86 27.04
N THR A 12 47.44 73.81 27.68
CA THR A 12 47.25 73.74 29.14
C THR A 12 46.93 72.32 29.65
N SER A 13 47.61 71.98 30.75
CA SER A 13 47.13 71.32 31.98
C SER A 13 46.16 70.13 32.01
N TYR A 14 46.67 69.03 32.56
CA TYR A 14 46.20 68.31 33.75
C TYR A 14 44.76 67.72 33.81
N LEU A 15 44.77 66.38 33.89
CA LEU A 15 44.05 65.51 34.85
C LEU A 15 42.54 65.71 35.06
N GLY A 16 41.79 64.72 34.55
CA GLY A 16 41.00 63.84 35.42
C GLY A 16 39.68 64.39 35.98
N ASN A 17 38.59 64.04 35.31
CA ASN A 17 37.43 63.34 35.89
C ASN A 17 36.32 63.22 34.84
N ALA A 18 36.39 62.19 34.00
CA ALA A 18 35.23 61.75 33.25
C ALA A 18 34.47 60.75 34.14
N ALA A 19 33.51 61.27 34.92
CA ALA A 19 32.50 60.44 35.56
C ALA A 19 31.75 59.68 34.45
N LEU A 20 32.00 58.37 34.36
CA LEU A 20 31.25 57.49 33.48
C LEU A 20 29.80 57.42 33.97
N PRO A 21 28.80 57.68 33.10
CA PRO A 21 27.41 57.72 33.51
C PRO A 21 26.92 56.33 33.92
N LEU A 22 26.19 56.25 35.03
CA LEU A 22 25.55 55.06 35.63
C LEU A 22 24.60 54.28 34.69
N TYR A 23 24.50 54.65 33.41
CA TYR A 23 23.67 54.01 32.40
C TYR A 23 24.36 52.87 31.62
N ALA A 24 25.68 52.70 31.77
CA ALA A 24 26.43 51.66 31.05
C ALA A 24 26.35 50.25 31.70
N PHE A 25 25.80 50.11 32.91
CA PHE A 25 25.60 48.80 33.55
C PHE A 25 24.22 48.16 33.29
N ARG A 26 23.33 48.85 32.56
CA ARG A 26 21.97 48.36 32.27
C ARG A 26 21.75 47.91 30.83
N LYS A 27 22.83 47.74 30.06
CA LYS A 27 22.80 47.25 28.67
C LYS A 27 23.76 46.08 28.39
N PHE A 28 24.17 45.33 29.43
CA PHE A 28 24.83 44.02 29.28
C PHE A 28 23.92 42.85 29.71
N PHE A 29 22.62 43.11 29.88
CA PHE A 29 21.61 42.10 30.23
C PHE A 29 20.53 41.96 29.15
N LEU A 30 20.86 42.21 27.88
CA LEU A 30 19.96 41.89 26.77
C LEU A 30 20.53 40.71 25.96
N SER A 31 19.76 39.62 26.02
CA SER A 31 19.76 38.42 25.20
C SER A 31 20.86 37.37 25.40
N LEU A 32 21.01 36.86 26.63
CA LEU A 32 21.12 35.40 26.74
C LEU A 32 19.70 34.87 26.94
N SER A 33 18.98 34.65 25.85
CA SER A 33 17.80 33.80 25.90
C SER A 33 18.31 32.39 26.23
N LEU A 34 18.36 32.07 27.53
CA LEU A 34 18.41 30.68 27.94
C LEU A 34 17.12 30.07 27.37
N ARG A 35 17.21 29.45 26.18
CA ARG A 35 16.19 28.50 25.78
C ARG A 35 16.28 27.43 26.83
N LEU A 36 15.37 27.47 27.80
CA LEU A 36 15.07 26.32 28.63
C LEU A 36 14.48 25.31 27.65
N SER A 37 15.34 24.59 26.92
CA SER A 37 14.94 23.40 26.19
C SER A 37 14.36 22.51 27.26
N THR A 38 13.05 22.39 27.33
CA THR A 38 12.38 21.41 28.18
C THR A 38 13.09 20.09 27.90
N GLN A 39 13.86 19.61 28.87
CA GLN A 39 14.74 18.46 28.71
C GLN A 39 13.84 17.23 28.67
N GLY A 40 13.34 16.90 27.48
CA GLY A 40 12.26 15.95 27.29
C GLY A 40 11.89 15.80 25.82
N CYS A 41 11.24 14.69 25.51
CA CYS A 41 10.77 14.42 24.16
C CYS A 41 9.52 15.24 23.84
N SER A 42 9.28 15.48 22.55
CA SER A 42 7.97 15.94 22.09
C SER A 42 6.89 14.94 22.51
N PRO A 43 5.62 15.35 22.62
CA PRO A 43 4.51 14.42 22.82
C PRO A 43 4.59 13.23 21.84
N PRO A 44 4.23 12.01 22.27
CA PRO A 44 4.23 10.84 21.40
C PRO A 44 3.38 11.09 20.14
N PRO A 45 3.89 10.76 18.93
CA PRO A 45 3.12 10.91 17.71
C PRO A 45 1.83 10.08 17.75
N ARG A 46 0.72 10.66 17.28
CA ARG A 46 -0.51 9.91 17.01
C ARG A 46 -0.35 9.15 15.69
N ILE A 47 -0.84 7.92 15.66
CA ILE A 47 -0.78 7.06 14.48
C ILE A 47 -2.20 6.76 13.99
N ALA A 48 -2.38 6.64 12.67
CA ALA A 48 -3.67 6.24 12.11
C ALA A 48 -4.01 4.81 12.53
N HIS A 49 -5.28 4.54 12.84
CA HIS A 49 -5.77 3.22 13.25
C HIS A 49 -5.03 2.59 14.44
N GLY A 50 -4.47 3.41 15.32
CA GLY A 50 -3.81 2.97 16.53
C GLY A 50 -3.90 3.99 17.65
N HIS A 51 -3.52 3.56 18.84
CA HIS A 51 -3.46 4.38 20.03
C HIS A 51 -2.18 4.05 20.82
N TYR A 52 -1.86 4.86 21.82
CA TYR A 52 -0.74 4.61 22.71
C TYR A 52 -1.14 4.82 24.16
N THR A 53 -0.47 4.11 25.06
CA THR A 53 -0.59 4.26 26.51
C THR A 53 0.78 4.58 27.12
N TYR A 54 0.79 5.28 28.25
CA TYR A 54 2.01 5.54 29.01
C TYR A 54 2.26 4.36 29.96
N VAL A 55 3.32 3.61 29.70
CA VAL A 55 3.71 2.44 30.49
C VAL A 55 4.45 2.87 31.76
N SER A 56 5.35 3.85 31.64
CA SER A 56 6.09 4.41 32.79
C SER A 56 6.51 5.85 32.53
N GLY A 57 6.69 6.64 33.59
CA GLY A 57 7.28 7.98 33.53
C GLY A 57 6.36 9.03 32.92
N TYR A 58 5.66 9.79 33.76
CA TYR A 58 4.79 10.90 33.32
C TYR A 58 5.57 12.21 33.04
N LEU A 59 6.87 12.23 33.35
CA LEU A 59 7.71 13.43 33.36
C LEU A 59 9.07 13.11 32.72
N SER A 60 9.21 13.56 31.47
CA SER A 60 10.39 13.72 30.59
C SER A 60 11.72 13.03 30.96
N LEU A 61 12.22 12.22 30.02
CA LEU A 61 13.45 11.38 30.00
C LEU A 61 13.32 9.94 30.54
N THR A 62 12.21 9.60 31.20
CA THR A 62 11.90 8.20 31.59
C THR A 62 10.57 7.72 31.02
N THR A 63 9.94 8.54 30.17
CA THR A 63 8.65 8.22 29.56
C THR A 63 8.77 7.05 28.60
N VAL A 64 7.99 6.01 28.84
CA VAL A 64 7.84 4.85 27.97
C VAL A 64 6.40 4.81 27.51
N VAL A 65 6.21 4.70 26.19
CA VAL A 65 4.89 4.55 25.60
C VAL A 65 4.82 3.27 24.79
N GLN A 66 3.68 2.59 24.91
CA GLN A 66 3.36 1.40 24.17
C GLN A 66 2.23 1.71 23.19
N TYR A 67 2.46 1.35 21.93
CA TYR A 67 1.52 1.49 20.83
C TYR A 67 0.74 0.20 20.62
N GLU A 68 -0.52 0.35 20.27
CA GLU A 68 -1.41 -0.74 19.93
C GLU A 68 -2.31 -0.33 18.76
N CYS A 69 -2.46 -1.25 17.80
CA CYS A 69 -3.31 -1.05 16.64
C CYS A 69 -4.75 -1.47 16.91
N GLN A 70 -5.69 -0.78 16.27
CA GLN A 70 -7.09 -1.16 16.28
C GLN A 70 -7.28 -2.53 15.62
N GLU A 71 -8.40 -3.18 15.94
CA GLU A 71 -8.75 -4.48 15.38
C GLU A 71 -8.76 -4.46 13.84
N GLY A 72 -8.12 -5.46 13.23
CA GLY A 72 -7.94 -5.56 11.78
C GLY A 72 -6.77 -4.74 11.24
N TYR A 73 -5.85 -4.28 12.08
CA TYR A 73 -4.58 -3.68 11.67
C TYR A 73 -3.40 -4.36 12.37
N ALA A 74 -2.30 -4.56 11.64
CA ALA A 74 -1.05 -5.08 12.17
C ALA A 74 -0.08 -3.95 12.51
N LEU A 75 0.58 -4.05 13.67
CA LEU A 75 1.62 -3.12 14.07
C LEU A 75 2.93 -3.44 13.34
N VAL A 76 3.44 -2.46 12.61
CA VAL A 76 4.71 -2.53 11.88
C VAL A 76 5.66 -1.48 12.44
N GLY A 77 6.69 -1.94 13.16
CA GLY A 77 7.68 -1.09 13.83
C GLY A 77 7.85 -1.45 15.31
N ALA A 78 8.39 -0.51 16.08
CA ALA A 78 8.56 -0.69 17.52
C ALA A 78 7.22 -0.50 18.24
N ALA A 79 6.73 -1.56 18.91
CA ALA A 79 5.53 -1.50 19.73
C ALA A 79 5.72 -0.63 20.98
N GLU A 80 6.96 -0.47 21.45
CA GLU A 80 7.30 0.37 22.59
C GLU A 80 8.44 1.32 22.23
N ILE A 81 8.31 2.59 22.63
CA ILE A 81 9.38 3.59 22.49
C ILE A 81 9.60 4.31 23.81
N SER A 82 10.87 4.62 24.10
CA SER A 82 11.29 5.31 25.31
C SER A 82 11.83 6.69 24.99
N CYS A 83 11.52 7.67 25.82
CA CYS A 83 12.03 9.01 25.71
C CYS A 83 13.46 9.08 26.23
N ARG A 84 14.41 9.46 25.38
CA ARG A 84 15.83 9.63 25.70
C ARG A 84 16.23 11.10 25.56
N PHE A 85 17.46 11.43 25.96
CA PHE A 85 18.01 12.78 25.83
C PHE A 85 18.00 13.30 24.39
N SER A 86 18.17 12.40 23.41
CA SER A 86 18.16 12.70 21.98
C SER A 86 16.76 12.67 21.36
N GLY A 87 15.69 12.49 22.14
CA GLY A 87 14.33 12.24 21.65
C GLY A 87 13.88 10.79 21.82
N TRP A 88 12.81 10.40 21.11
CA TRP A 88 12.27 9.04 21.17
C TRP A 88 13.27 8.00 20.66
N SER A 89 13.31 6.83 21.31
CA SER A 89 14.26 5.75 21.00
C SER A 89 14.09 5.15 19.62
N SER A 90 12.87 5.20 19.08
CA SER A 90 12.51 4.74 17.75
C SER A 90 11.41 5.63 17.16
N PRO A 91 11.24 5.67 15.83
CA PRO A 91 10.06 6.26 15.21
C PRO A 91 8.77 5.59 15.69
N ALA A 92 7.65 6.33 15.64
CA ALA A 92 6.33 5.75 15.90
C ALA A 92 6.02 4.63 14.88
N PRO A 93 5.40 3.52 15.30
CA PRO A 93 5.05 2.43 14.41
C PRO A 93 3.91 2.80 13.46
N GLN A 94 3.65 1.95 12.48
CA GLN A 94 2.51 2.07 11.58
C GLN A 94 1.51 0.95 11.83
N CYS A 95 0.21 1.28 11.84
CA CYS A 95 -0.85 0.28 11.81
C CYS A 95 -1.28 0.05 10.36
N LYS A 96 -0.92 -1.11 9.82
CA LYS A 96 -1.24 -1.48 8.43
C LYS A 96 -2.45 -2.38 8.37
N ALA A 97 -3.35 -2.12 7.43
CA ALA A 97 -4.59 -2.87 7.27
C ALA A 97 -4.33 -4.37 7.06
N LEU A 98 -5.15 -5.19 7.71
CA LEU A 98 -5.21 -6.64 7.51
C LEU A 98 -6.43 -6.98 6.64
N CYS A 99 -6.17 -7.62 5.50
CA CYS A 99 -7.22 -8.22 4.67
C CYS A 99 -7.34 -9.70 4.98
N LEU A 100 -8.58 -10.18 5.11
CA LEU A 100 -8.85 -11.61 5.24
C LEU A 100 -8.56 -12.35 3.93
N LYS A 101 -8.27 -13.65 4.02
CA LYS A 101 -8.13 -14.54 2.87
C LYS A 101 -9.29 -14.34 1.88
N PRO A 102 -9.01 -14.01 0.61
CA PRO A 102 -10.04 -13.79 -0.39
C PRO A 102 -10.76 -15.12 -0.67
N LYS A 103 -12.09 -15.07 -0.79
CA LYS A 103 -12.90 -16.24 -1.12
C LYS A 103 -12.90 -16.46 -2.63
N THR A 104 -12.18 -17.48 -3.08
CA THR A 104 -12.02 -17.82 -4.51
C THR A 104 -12.47 -19.26 -4.76
N PRO A 105 -13.78 -19.54 -4.83
CA PRO A 105 -14.24 -20.88 -5.17
C PRO A 105 -13.77 -21.27 -6.58
N ASN A 106 -13.28 -22.50 -6.74
CA ASN A 106 -12.71 -23.01 -8.00
C ASN A 106 -11.50 -22.20 -8.49
N GLY A 107 -10.70 -21.68 -7.56
CA GLY A 107 -9.45 -21.00 -7.85
C GLY A 107 -8.45 -21.11 -6.69
N LYS A 108 -7.18 -20.96 -7.04
CA LYS A 108 -6.03 -21.12 -6.14
C LYS A 108 -5.29 -19.80 -6.00
N LEU A 109 -4.75 -19.54 -4.82
CA LEU A 109 -3.94 -18.36 -4.53
C LEU A 109 -2.45 -18.68 -4.69
N SER A 110 -1.68 -17.70 -5.16
CA SER A 110 -0.22 -17.81 -5.30
C SER A 110 0.51 -18.01 -3.96
N VAL A 111 -0.04 -17.43 -2.89
CA VAL A 111 0.43 -17.56 -1.51
C VAL A 111 -0.81 -17.67 -0.65
N GLU A 112 -0.90 -18.70 0.18
CA GLU A 112 -2.03 -18.90 1.09
C GLU A 112 -1.67 -18.51 2.52
N LYS A 113 -2.34 -17.47 3.02
CA LYS A 113 -2.35 -17.02 4.41
C LYS A 113 -3.78 -16.76 4.85
N ASP A 114 -4.03 -16.78 6.16
CA ASP A 114 -5.32 -16.38 6.73
C ASP A 114 -5.55 -14.87 6.64
N GLN A 115 -4.46 -14.10 6.73
CA GLN A 115 -4.47 -12.64 6.68
C GLN A 115 -3.28 -12.10 5.87
N TYR A 116 -3.48 -10.94 5.25
CA TYR A 116 -2.50 -10.23 4.42
C TYR A 116 -2.39 -8.78 4.89
N ILE A 117 -1.16 -8.27 4.99
CA ILE A 117 -0.86 -6.91 5.44
C ILE A 117 -0.74 -6.00 4.22
N SER A 118 -1.43 -4.85 4.19
CA SER A 118 -1.30 -3.89 3.10
C SER A 118 0.17 -3.45 2.87
N PRO A 119 0.67 -3.36 1.62
CA PRO A 119 -0.01 -3.57 0.34
C PRO A 119 0.27 -4.96 -0.28
N GLU A 120 0.35 -6.03 0.53
CA GLU A 120 0.58 -7.39 0.03
C GLU A 120 -0.39 -7.75 -1.09
N ALA A 121 0.14 -8.39 -2.13
CA ALA A 121 -0.62 -8.76 -3.32
C ALA A 121 -0.54 -10.26 -3.56
N VAL A 122 -1.64 -10.82 -4.04
CA VAL A 122 -1.77 -12.23 -4.41
C VAL A 122 -2.26 -12.34 -5.84
N THR A 123 -1.82 -13.38 -6.51
CA THR A 123 -2.34 -13.77 -7.83
C THR A 123 -3.26 -14.97 -7.65
N ILE A 124 -4.41 -14.94 -8.31
CA ILE A 124 -5.42 -15.99 -8.32
C ILE A 124 -5.35 -16.69 -9.66
N GLN A 125 -5.49 -18.02 -9.65
CA GLN A 125 -5.62 -18.83 -10.85
C GLN A 125 -6.86 -19.70 -10.74
N CYS A 126 -7.75 -19.64 -11.74
CA CYS A 126 -8.92 -20.50 -11.75
C CYS A 126 -8.54 -21.95 -12.05
N ASP A 127 -9.31 -22.89 -11.48
CA ASP A 127 -9.16 -24.31 -11.74
C ASP A 127 -9.53 -24.64 -13.21
N PRO A 128 -9.06 -25.78 -13.75
CA PRO A 128 -9.40 -26.20 -15.11
C PRO A 128 -10.91 -26.23 -15.36
N GLY A 129 -11.35 -25.71 -16.51
CA GLY A 129 -12.77 -25.59 -16.85
C GLY A 129 -13.47 -24.37 -16.24
N TYR A 130 -12.74 -23.47 -15.60
CA TYR A 130 -13.23 -22.19 -15.11
C TYR A 130 -12.48 -21.02 -15.74
N ARG A 131 -13.23 -20.03 -16.20
CA ARG A 131 -12.73 -18.76 -16.72
C ARG A 131 -12.77 -17.69 -15.65
N MET A 132 -11.72 -16.86 -15.63
CA MET A 132 -11.64 -15.73 -14.72
C MET A 132 -12.46 -14.54 -15.21
N ILE A 133 -13.24 -13.94 -14.30
CA ILE A 133 -13.92 -12.66 -14.46
C ILE A 133 -13.33 -11.67 -13.45
N GLY A 134 -12.56 -10.71 -13.94
CA GLY A 134 -11.88 -9.69 -13.13
C GLY A 134 -10.36 -9.70 -13.30
N SER A 135 -9.65 -9.14 -12.32
CA SER A 135 -8.19 -9.07 -12.35
C SER A 135 -7.56 -10.30 -11.68
N PRO A 136 -6.56 -10.95 -12.31
CA PRO A 136 -5.88 -12.10 -11.70
C PRO A 136 -5.03 -11.72 -10.50
N ARG A 137 -4.61 -10.46 -10.40
CA ARG A 137 -3.78 -9.94 -9.31
C ARG A 137 -4.58 -8.93 -8.50
N ILE A 138 -4.65 -9.14 -7.20
CA ILE A 138 -5.33 -8.28 -6.23
C ILE A 138 -4.38 -7.90 -5.10
N SER A 139 -4.59 -6.74 -4.48
CA SER A 139 -3.76 -6.22 -3.39
C SER A 139 -4.60 -5.84 -2.18
N CYS A 140 -4.06 -6.05 -0.98
CA CYS A 140 -4.70 -5.61 0.25
C CYS A 140 -4.57 -4.09 0.37
N SER A 141 -5.71 -3.40 0.38
CA SER A 141 -5.80 -1.95 0.48
C SER A 141 -5.85 -1.48 1.93
N GLU A 142 -5.58 -0.19 2.18
CA GLU A 142 -5.59 0.45 3.50
C GLU A 142 -6.96 0.40 4.19
N ASN A 143 -8.04 0.22 3.42
CA ASN A 143 -9.41 0.08 3.93
C ASN A 143 -9.78 -1.37 4.31
N ARG A 144 -8.80 -2.28 4.41
CA ARG A 144 -8.99 -3.71 4.74
C ARG A 144 -9.81 -4.47 3.68
N SER A 145 -9.78 -4.02 2.43
CA SER A 145 -10.43 -4.70 1.31
C SER A 145 -9.44 -5.02 0.18
N TRP A 146 -9.83 -5.96 -0.68
CA TRP A 146 -9.06 -6.32 -1.85
C TRP A 146 -9.32 -5.34 -2.99
N ASN A 147 -8.25 -4.81 -3.57
CA ASN A 147 -8.30 -3.95 -4.74
C ASN A 147 -7.30 -4.40 -5.82
N PRO A 148 -7.74 -4.64 -7.07
CA PRO A 148 -9.13 -4.75 -7.51
C PRO A 148 -9.94 -5.79 -6.71
N ALA A 149 -11.27 -5.76 -6.83
CA ALA A 149 -12.13 -6.73 -6.16
C ALA A 149 -11.74 -8.17 -6.53
N VAL A 150 -11.97 -9.10 -5.59
CA VAL A 150 -11.65 -10.52 -5.78
C VAL A 150 -12.33 -11.04 -7.07
N PRO A 151 -11.57 -11.60 -8.03
CA PRO A 151 -12.13 -12.12 -9.26
C PRO A 151 -13.03 -13.33 -9.00
N LYS A 152 -13.96 -13.58 -9.91
CA LYS A 152 -14.79 -14.78 -9.91
C LYS A 152 -14.23 -15.79 -10.89
N CYS A 153 -14.25 -17.06 -10.51
CA CYS A 153 -14.01 -18.18 -11.42
C CYS A 153 -15.39 -18.74 -11.82
N GLU A 154 -15.80 -18.47 -13.06
CA GLU A 154 -17.07 -18.95 -13.61
C GLU A 154 -16.80 -20.16 -14.49
N ARG A 155 -17.66 -21.17 -14.38
CA ARG A 155 -17.50 -22.38 -15.19
C ARG A 155 -17.57 -21.99 -16.66
N GLU A 156 -16.56 -22.37 -17.42
CA GLU A 156 -16.54 -22.20 -18.85
C GLU A 156 -17.67 -23.02 -19.46
N ALA A 157 -18.47 -22.41 -20.34
CA ALA A 157 -19.46 -23.18 -21.07
C ALA A 157 -18.70 -24.18 -21.95
N PRO A 158 -19.17 -25.44 -22.09
CA PRO A 158 -18.59 -26.35 -23.06
C PRO A 158 -18.56 -25.66 -24.42
N GLU A 159 -17.44 -25.70 -25.16
CA GLU A 159 -17.35 -25.10 -26.50
C GLU A 159 -18.47 -25.61 -27.42
N ASP A 160 -18.86 -26.87 -27.25
CA ASP A 160 -19.98 -27.50 -27.98
C ASP A 160 -21.33 -26.87 -27.68
N ARG A 161 -21.50 -26.21 -26.53
CA ARG A 161 -22.78 -25.61 -26.14
C ARG A 161 -23.17 -24.48 -27.08
N ASP A 162 -22.21 -23.65 -27.48
CA ASP A 162 -22.46 -22.52 -28.37
C ASP A 162 -22.78 -23.02 -29.79
N ILE A 163 -22.12 -24.10 -30.23
CA ILE A 163 -22.41 -24.79 -31.49
C ILE A 163 -23.83 -25.41 -31.46
N VAL A 164 -24.19 -26.09 -30.37
CA VAL A 164 -25.52 -26.69 -30.20
C VAL A 164 -26.62 -25.62 -30.15
N LEU A 165 -26.37 -24.48 -29.50
CA LEU A 165 -27.32 -23.36 -29.47
C LEU A 165 -27.49 -22.72 -30.85
N ALA A 166 -26.41 -22.50 -31.59
CA ALA A 166 -26.46 -22.01 -32.96
C ALA A 166 -27.22 -22.99 -33.89
N GLY A 167 -26.90 -24.29 -33.81
CA GLY A 167 -27.62 -25.34 -34.55
C GLY A 167 -29.11 -25.38 -34.20
N LYS A 168 -29.46 -25.23 -32.92
CA LYS A 168 -30.86 -25.16 -32.46
C LYS A 168 -31.59 -23.94 -33.03
N ASN A 169 -30.93 -22.80 -33.19
CA ASN A 169 -31.53 -21.60 -33.81
C ASN A 169 -31.73 -21.79 -35.31
N LEU A 170 -30.79 -22.41 -36.01
CA LEU A 170 -30.93 -22.74 -37.43
C LEU A 170 -32.11 -23.70 -37.69
N LEU A 171 -32.32 -24.68 -36.81
CA LEU A 171 -33.44 -25.61 -36.92
C LEU A 171 -34.81 -24.94 -36.70
N GLN A 172 -34.87 -23.77 -36.05
CA GLN A 172 -36.11 -22.99 -35.89
C GLN A 172 -36.52 -22.25 -37.17
N CYS A 173 -35.62 -22.12 -38.16
CA CYS A 173 -35.92 -21.55 -39.46
C CYS A 173 -36.66 -22.52 -40.40
N LEU A 174 -36.81 -23.79 -40.00
CA LEU A 174 -37.51 -24.79 -40.80
C LEU A 174 -39.02 -24.72 -40.56
N PRO A 175 -39.85 -24.80 -41.61
CA PRO A 175 -41.28 -24.46 -41.55
C PRO A 175 -42.12 -25.50 -40.79
N SER A 176 -41.61 -26.72 -40.58
CA SER A 176 -42.30 -27.74 -39.78
C SER A 176 -41.34 -28.60 -38.95
N PRO A 177 -41.81 -29.22 -37.85
CA PRO A 177 -41.02 -30.16 -37.06
C PRO A 177 -40.54 -31.39 -37.83
N ARG A 178 -41.24 -31.76 -38.92
CA ARG A 178 -40.82 -32.87 -39.79
C ARG A 178 -39.58 -32.49 -40.58
N ASP A 179 -39.51 -31.27 -41.08
CA ASP A 179 -38.36 -30.76 -41.83
C ASP A 179 -37.11 -30.68 -40.95
N SER A 180 -37.26 -30.25 -39.69
CA SER A 180 -36.17 -30.29 -38.70
C SER A 180 -35.64 -31.70 -38.46
N LYS A 181 -36.53 -32.70 -38.38
CA LYS A 181 -36.15 -34.10 -38.21
C LYS A 181 -35.40 -34.64 -39.44
N VAL A 182 -35.89 -34.34 -40.64
CA VAL A 182 -35.22 -34.73 -41.89
C VAL A 182 -33.84 -34.08 -41.99
N ALA A 183 -33.71 -32.80 -41.66
CA ALA A 183 -32.43 -32.09 -41.66
C ALA A 183 -31.42 -32.70 -40.68
N LEU A 184 -31.86 -33.07 -39.47
CA LEU A 184 -31.03 -33.76 -38.48
C LEU A 184 -30.55 -35.13 -38.96
N GLU A 185 -31.43 -35.93 -39.54
CA GLU A 185 -31.07 -37.25 -40.06
C GLU A 185 -30.13 -37.15 -41.28
N LEU A 186 -30.34 -36.17 -42.16
CA LEU A 186 -29.42 -35.90 -43.28
C LEU A 186 -28.03 -35.48 -42.79
N HIS A 187 -27.96 -34.63 -41.77
CA HIS A 187 -26.68 -34.23 -41.19
C HIS A 187 -25.97 -35.42 -40.52
N LYS A 188 -26.71 -36.26 -39.79
CA LYS A 188 -26.16 -37.49 -39.19
C LYS A 188 -25.60 -38.43 -40.26
N LEU A 189 -26.33 -38.61 -41.37
CA LEU A 189 -25.86 -39.39 -42.51
C LEU A 189 -24.60 -38.79 -43.14
N SER A 190 -24.52 -37.46 -43.29
CA SER A 190 -23.33 -36.82 -43.87
C SER A 190 -22.08 -37.04 -43.02
N LEU A 191 -22.19 -36.94 -41.69
CA LEU A 191 -21.07 -37.19 -40.78
C LEU A 191 -20.58 -38.64 -40.83
N GLU A 192 -21.51 -39.61 -40.93
CA GLU A 192 -21.14 -41.02 -41.07
C GLU A 192 -20.45 -41.27 -42.42
N ILE A 193 -20.91 -40.64 -43.50
CA ILE A 193 -20.26 -40.70 -44.81
C ILE A 193 -18.81 -40.18 -44.71
N GLU A 194 -18.60 -38.98 -44.15
CA GLU A 194 -17.25 -38.42 -43.98
C GLU A 194 -16.33 -39.29 -43.13
N LYS A 195 -16.88 -39.96 -42.11
CA LYS A 195 -16.13 -40.91 -41.28
C LYS A 195 -15.70 -42.13 -42.11
N LEU A 196 -16.63 -42.74 -42.84
CA LEU A 196 -16.35 -43.89 -43.71
C LEU A 196 -15.36 -43.54 -44.83
N GLU A 197 -15.44 -42.33 -45.40
CA GLU A 197 -14.48 -41.86 -46.41
C GLU A 197 -13.07 -41.76 -45.85
N ARG A 198 -12.91 -41.23 -44.63
CA ARG A 198 -11.62 -41.15 -43.93
C ARG A 198 -11.05 -42.53 -43.59
N GLU A 199 -11.89 -43.50 -43.23
CA GLU A 199 -11.47 -44.88 -42.98
C GLU A 199 -11.00 -45.54 -44.28
N ARG A 200 -11.77 -45.41 -45.36
CA ARG A 200 -11.38 -45.87 -46.71
C ARG A 200 -10.09 -45.22 -47.20
N ASP A 201 -9.87 -43.94 -46.91
CA ASP A 201 -8.62 -43.25 -47.25
C ASP A 201 -7.42 -43.82 -46.51
N LYS A 202 -7.57 -44.15 -45.22
CA LYS A 202 -6.51 -44.80 -44.44
C LYS A 202 -6.18 -46.19 -44.98
N GLU A 203 -7.18 -46.98 -45.36
CA GLU A 203 -6.98 -48.31 -45.95
C GLU A 203 -6.27 -48.27 -47.31
N ARG A 204 -6.44 -47.18 -48.08
CA ARG A 204 -5.76 -46.99 -49.38
C ARG A 204 -4.29 -46.59 -49.28
N HIS A 205 -3.82 -46.16 -48.11
CA HIS A 205 -2.44 -45.72 -47.89
C HIS A 205 -1.62 -46.73 -47.04
N ILE A 206 -2.11 -47.97 -46.93
CA ILE A 206 -1.42 -49.15 -46.37
C ILE A 206 -1.03 -50.06 -47.53
#